data_AF-A0A535KSY9-F1
#
_entry.id   AF-A0A535KSY9-F1
#
_cell.length_a   1.000
_cell.length_b   1.000
_cell.length_c   1.000
_cell.angle_alpha   90.00
_cell.angle_beta   90.00
_cell.angle_gamma   90.00
#
_symmetry.space_group_name_H-M   'P 1'
#
loop_
_entity.id
_entity.type
_entity.pdbx_description
1 polymer ?
#
loop_
_entity_poly.entity_id
_entity_poly.type
_entity_poly.pdbx_seq_one_letter_code
_entity_poly.pdbx_strand_id
1 'polypeptide(L)'
;ELDAEHGRAALRATLLELRKLLERSHAPGERTPLLVERETLALEQNSSLLLDLRIVEALSKHIGRGVDPPAGQEPEAWLAQLEQATRLARGPFLASFTLRDSPFFDDWTRQHREYWHLRVHQLFDALSRIYERAGDVERAIETVNRWLGFDPLQEEGYRRLMRLRFSLGDRAGALRAYSDCRDVLASGLQLEPEPETVALAKRIRHTAPLRSAEVRPPQTSPAQPPADLLDGPFLGRTAEFGALIERYEHAHAGQPQIVLLQGESGIGKTRLSTEFVRWAQAQGANVLACPR
;
A
#
# COMPACT_ATOMS: atom_id res chain seq x y z
N GLU A 1 35.32 -27.32 -21.65
CA GLU A 1 34.64 -27.76 -22.88
C GLU A 1 33.59 -28.85 -22.62
N LEU A 2 33.94 -29.93 -21.91
CA LEU A 2 32.98 -30.99 -21.53
C LEU A 2 31.73 -30.45 -20.80
N ASP A 3 31.86 -29.48 -19.90
CA ASP A 3 30.72 -28.90 -19.16
C ASP A 3 29.75 -28.10 -20.06
N ALA A 4 30.28 -27.41 -21.08
CA ALA A 4 29.48 -26.59 -21.99
C ALA A 4 28.68 -27.43 -23.01
N GLU A 5 29.25 -28.53 -23.52
CA GLU A 5 28.52 -29.45 -24.40
C GLU A 5 27.42 -30.19 -23.66
N HIS A 6 27.70 -30.68 -22.45
CA HIS A 6 26.68 -31.30 -21.59
C HIS A 6 25.57 -30.28 -21.23
N GLY A 7 25.94 -29.04 -20.90
CA GLY A 7 24.97 -27.96 -20.66
C GLY A 7 24.08 -27.65 -21.86
N ARG A 8 24.64 -27.61 -23.08
CA ARG A 8 23.86 -27.41 -24.32
C ARG A 8 22.94 -28.58 -24.62
N ALA A 9 23.38 -29.82 -24.41
CA ALA A 9 22.56 -31.01 -24.59
C ALA A 9 21.38 -31.02 -23.60
N ALA A 10 21.65 -30.72 -22.33
CA ALA A 10 20.62 -30.59 -21.30
C ALA A 10 19.63 -29.47 -21.63
N LEU A 11 20.09 -28.29 -22.07
CA LEU A 11 19.22 -27.18 -22.48
C LEU A 11 18.30 -27.59 -23.63
N ARG A 12 18.81 -28.26 -24.67
CA ARG A 12 18.00 -28.74 -25.80
C ARG A 12 16.91 -29.72 -25.35
N ALA A 13 17.25 -30.67 -24.47
CA ALA A 13 16.28 -31.61 -23.92
C ALA A 13 15.19 -30.91 -23.11
N THR A 14 15.58 -29.97 -22.24
CA THR A 14 14.65 -29.17 -21.44
C THR A 14 13.73 -28.30 -22.30
N LEU A 15 14.25 -27.66 -23.35
CA LEU A 15 13.45 -26.87 -24.28
C LEU A 15 12.44 -27.71 -25.06
N LEU A 16 12.83 -28.94 -25.45
CA LEU A 16 11.93 -29.88 -26.11
C LEU A 16 10.78 -30.29 -25.18
N GLU A 17 11.07 -30.59 -23.92
CA GLU A 17 10.04 -30.94 -22.93
C GLU A 17 9.13 -29.75 -22.60
N LEU A 18 9.70 -28.56 -22.41
CA LEU A 18 8.93 -27.33 -22.21
C LEU A 18 7.98 -27.08 -23.38
N ARG A 19 8.45 -27.26 -24.62
CA ARG A 19 7.63 -27.10 -25.82
C ARG A 19 6.45 -28.06 -25.84
N LYS A 20 6.67 -29.35 -25.55
CA LYS A 20 5.60 -30.37 -25.47
C LYS A 20 4.57 -30.04 -24.39
N LEU A 21 5.02 -29.58 -23.22
CA LEU A 21 4.14 -29.20 -22.12
C LEU A 21 3.25 -28.01 -22.49
N LEU A 22 3.84 -27.01 -23.13
CA LEU A 22 3.11 -25.86 -23.64
C LEU A 22 2.08 -26.33 -24.68
N GLU A 23 2.49 -27.06 -25.73
CA GLU A 23 1.60 -27.53 -26.80
C GLU A 23 0.38 -28.32 -26.30
N ARG A 24 0.51 -29.13 -25.24
CA ARG A 24 -0.62 -29.85 -24.62
C ARG A 24 -1.68 -28.94 -24.01
N SER A 25 -1.30 -27.73 -23.65
CA SER A 25 -2.15 -26.76 -22.97
C SER A 25 -2.84 -25.79 -23.93
N HIS A 26 -2.53 -25.85 -25.24
CA HIS A 26 -3.05 -24.92 -26.25
C HIS A 26 -4.29 -25.48 -26.95
N ALA A 27 -5.17 -24.58 -27.37
CA ALA A 27 -6.27 -24.93 -28.26
C ALA A 27 -5.75 -25.30 -29.67
N PRO A 28 -6.47 -26.14 -30.44
CA PRO A 28 -6.05 -26.50 -31.80
C PRO A 28 -5.88 -25.25 -32.68
N GLY A 29 -4.65 -25.00 -33.16
CA GLY A 29 -4.33 -23.88 -34.06
C GLY A 29 -3.58 -22.72 -33.42
N GLU A 30 -3.39 -22.71 -32.09
CA GLU A 30 -2.52 -21.72 -31.43
C GLU A 30 -1.04 -22.07 -31.63
N ARG A 31 -0.21 -21.05 -31.86
CA ARG A 31 1.24 -21.20 -31.98
C ARG A 31 1.86 -21.39 -30.60
N THR A 32 2.88 -22.25 -30.50
CA THR A 32 3.62 -22.45 -29.26
C THR A 32 4.28 -21.13 -28.84
N PRO A 33 4.13 -20.69 -27.58
CA PRO A 33 4.59 -19.37 -27.14
C PRO A 33 6.10 -19.29 -27.00
N LEU A 34 6.83 -20.42 -27.13
CA LEU A 34 8.27 -20.47 -27.01
C LEU A 34 8.95 -20.33 -28.37
N LEU A 35 9.65 -19.21 -28.56
CA LEU A 35 10.49 -18.93 -29.71
C LEU A 35 11.93 -19.30 -29.38
N VAL A 36 12.50 -20.19 -30.19
CA VAL A 36 13.89 -20.66 -30.05
C VAL A 36 14.64 -20.32 -31.33
N GLU A 37 15.59 -19.40 -31.22
CA GLU A 37 16.54 -19.10 -32.30
C GLU A 37 17.93 -19.63 -31.92
N ARG A 38 18.95 -19.36 -32.76
CA ARG A 38 20.31 -19.87 -32.54
C ARG A 38 20.92 -19.38 -31.22
N GLU A 39 20.69 -18.11 -30.89
CA GLU A 39 21.32 -17.41 -29.75
C GLU A 39 20.31 -16.85 -28.74
N THR A 40 19.01 -17.00 -29.00
CA THR A 40 17.95 -16.39 -28.18
C THR A 40 16.84 -17.38 -27.86
N LEU A 41 16.27 -17.19 -26.67
CA LEU A 41 15.07 -17.85 -26.18
C LEU A 41 14.08 -16.77 -25.77
N ALA A 42 12.87 -16.79 -26.32
CA ALA A 42 11.86 -15.78 -26.03
C ALA A 42 10.48 -16.42 -25.86
N LEU A 43 9.63 -15.72 -25.10
CA LEU A 43 8.19 -15.99 -25.08
C LEU A 43 7.48 -14.97 -25.97
N GLU A 44 6.60 -15.45 -26.86
CA GLU A 44 5.82 -14.62 -27.77
C GLU A 44 4.86 -13.73 -26.99
N GLN A 45 4.97 -12.41 -27.16
CA GLN A 45 4.24 -11.42 -26.35
C GLN A 45 2.72 -11.45 -26.55
N ASN A 46 2.27 -11.93 -27.71
CA ASN A 46 0.87 -12.04 -28.13
C ASN A 46 0.31 -13.46 -27.98
N SER A 47 1.02 -14.34 -27.27
CA SER A 47 0.49 -15.67 -26.97
C SER A 47 -0.68 -15.58 -25.98
N SER A 48 -1.48 -16.65 -25.93
CA SER A 48 -2.53 -16.87 -24.92
C SER A 48 -1.96 -17.07 -23.50
N LEU A 49 -0.63 -16.97 -23.33
CA LEU A 49 0.06 -17.21 -22.07
C LEU A 49 -0.16 -16.05 -21.10
N LEU A 50 -0.94 -16.33 -20.07
CA LEU A 50 -1.18 -15.39 -18.96
C LEU A 50 -0.04 -15.48 -17.95
N LEU A 51 0.69 -14.37 -17.80
CA LEU A 51 1.70 -14.19 -16.75
C LEU A 51 1.11 -13.29 -15.66
N ASP A 52 1.02 -13.84 -14.45
CA ASP A 52 0.59 -13.10 -13.25
C ASP A 52 1.41 -11.81 -13.05
N LEU A 53 2.73 -11.90 -13.21
CA LEU A 53 3.64 -10.77 -13.08
C LEU A 53 3.38 -9.65 -14.09
N ARG A 54 2.89 -9.96 -15.31
CA ARG A 54 2.53 -8.93 -16.29
C ARG A 54 1.30 -8.14 -15.83
N ILE A 55 0.33 -8.82 -15.21
CA ILE A 55 -0.86 -8.19 -14.64
C ILE A 55 -0.45 -7.29 -13.47
N VAL A 56 0.33 -7.82 -12.53
CA VAL A 56 0.83 -7.05 -11.37
C VAL A 56 1.62 -5.82 -11.82
N GLU A 57 2.53 -5.97 -12.79
CA GLU A 57 3.35 -4.86 -13.25
C GLU A 57 2.53 -3.76 -13.94
N ALA A 58 1.59 -4.14 -14.81
CA ALA A 58 0.75 -3.18 -15.53
C ALA A 58 -0.08 -2.34 -14.54
N LEU A 59 -0.72 -3.00 -13.57
CA LEU A 59 -1.55 -2.34 -12.56
C LEU A 59 -0.70 -1.49 -11.60
N SER A 60 0.49 -1.97 -11.19
CA SER A 60 1.36 -1.19 -10.30
C SER A 60 1.91 0.07 -10.97
N LYS A 61 2.22 0.00 -12.27
CA LYS A 61 2.66 1.16 -13.07
C LYS A 61 1.57 2.25 -13.12
N HIS A 62 0.31 1.84 -13.18
CA HIS A 62 -0.82 2.77 -13.13
C HIS A 62 -0.99 3.36 -11.73
N ILE A 63 -1.01 2.50 -10.69
CA ILE A 63 -1.15 2.92 -9.29
C ILE A 63 -0.06 3.91 -8.85
N GLY A 64 1.17 3.77 -9.35
CA GLY A 64 2.24 4.73 -9.08
C GLY A 64 1.95 6.16 -9.54
N ARG A 65 0.92 6.39 -10.36
CA ARG A 65 0.46 7.71 -10.82
C ARG A 65 -0.82 8.19 -10.11
N GLY A 66 -1.57 7.27 -9.50
CA GLY A 66 -2.86 7.53 -8.87
C GLY A 66 -3.69 6.25 -8.74
N VAL A 67 -4.63 6.24 -7.80
CA VAL A 67 -5.45 5.05 -7.48
C VAL A 67 -6.71 4.95 -8.38
N ASP A 68 -7.05 6.04 -9.05
CA ASP A 68 -8.23 6.15 -9.91
C ASP A 68 -8.09 5.30 -11.19
N PRO A 69 -9.20 4.83 -11.78
CA PRO A 69 -9.16 4.03 -13.00
C PRO A 69 -8.47 4.79 -14.16
N PRO A 70 -7.79 4.07 -15.08
CA PRO A 70 -7.25 4.70 -16.29
C PRO A 70 -8.38 5.24 -17.17
N ALA A 71 -8.05 6.24 -17.98
CA ALA A 71 -9.02 6.89 -18.87
C ALA A 71 -9.70 5.87 -19.79
N GLY A 72 -11.03 5.88 -19.80
CA GLY A 72 -11.85 4.97 -20.61
C GLY A 72 -12.08 3.58 -20.00
N GLN A 73 -11.59 3.31 -18.80
CA GLN A 73 -11.90 2.08 -18.07
C GLN A 73 -12.99 2.33 -17.03
N GLU A 74 -13.99 1.46 -17.00
CA GLU A 74 -15.05 1.50 -16.00
C GLU A 74 -14.51 1.22 -14.59
N PRO A 75 -14.95 1.95 -13.55
CA PRO A 75 -14.48 1.77 -12.18
C PRO A 75 -14.64 0.33 -11.65
N GLU A 76 -15.74 -0.35 -11.99
CA GLU A 76 -15.99 -1.74 -11.58
C GLU A 76 -14.99 -2.72 -12.22
N ALA A 77 -14.68 -2.52 -13.50
CA ALA A 77 -13.70 -3.35 -14.22
C ALA A 77 -12.29 -3.12 -13.67
N TRP A 78 -11.95 -1.88 -13.32
CA TRP A 78 -10.69 -1.54 -12.66
C TRP A 78 -10.56 -2.22 -11.29
N LEU A 79 -11.61 -2.14 -10.47
CA LEU A 79 -11.65 -2.79 -9.16
C LEU A 79 -11.48 -4.31 -9.29
N ALA A 80 -12.22 -4.95 -10.21
CA ALA A 80 -12.12 -6.38 -10.46
C ALA A 80 -10.70 -6.83 -10.86
N GLN A 81 -9.98 -6.01 -11.64
CA GLN A 81 -8.57 -6.29 -12.01
C GLN A 81 -7.63 -6.20 -10.79
N LEU A 82 -7.81 -5.22 -9.92
CA LEU A 82 -7.03 -5.12 -8.68
C LEU A 82 -7.31 -6.28 -7.72
N GLU A 83 -8.57 -6.66 -7.56
CA GLU A 83 -8.97 -7.84 -6.78
C GLU A 83 -8.39 -9.13 -7.36
N GLN A 84 -8.33 -9.26 -8.68
CA GLN A 84 -7.69 -10.40 -9.33
C GLN A 84 -6.18 -10.40 -9.06
N ALA A 85 -5.50 -9.27 -9.22
CA ALA A 85 -4.05 -9.20 -9.07
C ALA A 85 -3.59 -9.46 -7.63
N THR A 86 -4.32 -8.96 -6.64
CA THR A 86 -4.04 -9.25 -5.22
C THR A 86 -4.28 -10.73 -4.88
N ARG A 87 -5.21 -11.43 -5.55
CA ARG A 87 -5.37 -12.90 -5.42
C ARG A 87 -4.24 -13.71 -6.06
N LEU A 88 -3.56 -13.17 -7.06
CA LEU A 88 -2.42 -13.84 -7.70
C LEU A 88 -1.16 -13.82 -6.82
N ALA A 89 -1.06 -12.85 -5.91
CA ALA A 89 0.03 -12.73 -4.94
C ALA A 89 -0.07 -13.81 -3.85
N ARG A 90 0.52 -14.97 -4.11
CA ARG A 90 0.45 -16.17 -3.25
C ARG A 90 1.65 -16.36 -2.32
N GLY A 91 2.58 -15.40 -2.30
CA GLY A 91 3.81 -15.44 -1.52
C GLY A 91 5.01 -14.90 -2.32
N PRO A 92 6.24 -15.06 -1.80
CA PRO A 92 7.44 -14.52 -2.43
C PRO A 92 7.65 -15.05 -3.85
N PHE A 93 8.20 -14.20 -4.73
CA PHE A 93 8.59 -14.59 -6.07
C PHE A 93 9.50 -15.83 -6.05
N LEU A 94 9.13 -16.88 -6.78
CA LEU A 94 9.85 -18.16 -6.82
C LEU A 94 10.15 -18.75 -5.42
N ALA A 95 9.22 -18.64 -4.46
CA ALA A 95 9.43 -19.11 -3.08
C ALA A 95 9.92 -20.57 -3.00
N SER A 96 9.39 -21.45 -3.86
CA SER A 96 9.68 -22.90 -3.83
C SER A 96 10.67 -23.36 -4.91
N PHE A 97 11.34 -22.44 -5.60
CA PHE A 97 12.27 -22.78 -6.68
C PHE A 97 13.68 -22.28 -6.36
N THR A 98 14.65 -23.18 -6.43
CA THR A 98 16.08 -22.89 -6.20
C THR A 98 16.91 -23.63 -7.24
N LEU A 99 18.02 -23.05 -7.65
CA LEU A 99 19.01 -23.70 -8.50
C LEU A 99 20.29 -23.92 -7.69
N ARG A 100 20.76 -25.17 -7.66
CA ARG A 100 22.01 -25.51 -6.96
C ARG A 100 23.20 -24.90 -7.69
N ASP A 101 24.21 -24.52 -6.91
CA ASP A 101 25.51 -24.05 -7.41
C ASP A 101 25.41 -22.85 -8.38
N SER A 102 24.41 -21.97 -8.20
CA SER A 102 24.19 -20.80 -9.05
C SER A 102 24.04 -19.51 -8.24
N PRO A 103 25.13 -18.91 -7.74
CA PRO A 103 25.09 -17.65 -6.98
C PRO A 103 24.44 -16.50 -7.78
N PHE A 104 24.67 -16.46 -9.10
CA PHE A 104 24.03 -15.48 -9.99
C PHE A 104 22.50 -15.59 -9.97
N PHE A 105 21.95 -16.81 -9.95
CA PHE A 105 20.52 -17.02 -9.88
C PHE A 105 19.94 -16.60 -8.52
N ASP A 106 20.68 -16.83 -7.43
CA ASP A 106 20.27 -16.44 -6.08
C ASP A 106 20.19 -14.91 -5.94
N ASP A 107 21.21 -14.19 -6.44
CA ASP A 107 21.23 -12.72 -6.43
C ASP A 107 20.13 -12.12 -7.31
N TRP A 108 19.95 -12.67 -8.51
CA TRP A 108 18.86 -12.30 -9.41
C TRP A 108 17.49 -12.53 -8.76
N THR A 109 17.28 -13.69 -8.13
CA THR A 109 16.02 -14.02 -7.45
C THR A 109 15.76 -13.08 -6.28
N ARG A 110 16.78 -12.75 -5.49
CA ARG A 110 16.69 -11.77 -4.39
C ARG A 110 16.24 -10.40 -4.91
N GLN A 111 16.89 -9.88 -5.95
CA GLN A 111 16.52 -8.59 -6.54
C GLN A 111 15.08 -8.60 -7.07
N HIS A 112 14.69 -9.68 -7.75
CA HIS A 112 13.32 -9.80 -8.27
C HIS A 112 12.27 -9.95 -7.17
N ARG A 113 12.58 -10.63 -6.06
CA ARG A 113 11.68 -10.68 -4.90
C ARG A 113 11.39 -9.28 -4.40
N GLU A 114 12.41 -8.47 -4.11
CA GLU A 114 12.21 -7.08 -3.65
C GLU A 114 11.40 -6.25 -4.67
N TYR A 115 11.73 -6.37 -5.96
CA TYR A 115 11.03 -5.67 -7.04
C TYR A 115 9.54 -5.99 -7.10
N TRP A 116 9.17 -7.27 -6.91
CA TRP A 116 7.78 -7.72 -6.96
C TRP A 116 7.05 -7.48 -5.64
N HIS A 117 7.72 -7.61 -4.49
CA HIS A 117 7.16 -7.28 -3.18
C HIS A 117 6.63 -5.85 -3.15
N LEU A 118 7.45 -4.88 -3.56
CA LEU A 118 7.04 -3.47 -3.60
C LEU A 118 5.76 -3.25 -4.42
N ARG A 119 5.65 -3.89 -5.59
CA ARG A 119 4.49 -3.75 -6.47
C ARG A 119 3.25 -4.37 -5.87
N VAL A 120 3.36 -5.56 -5.30
CA VAL A 120 2.24 -6.24 -4.65
C VAL A 120 1.73 -5.41 -3.46
N HIS A 121 2.63 -4.83 -2.65
CA HIS A 121 2.25 -3.93 -1.57
C HIS A 121 1.47 -2.70 -2.08
N GLN A 122 1.91 -2.09 -3.17
CA GLN A 122 1.19 -0.98 -3.81
C GLN A 122 -0.23 -1.37 -4.22
N LEU A 123 -0.42 -2.59 -4.76
CA LEU A 123 -1.75 -3.07 -5.15
C LEU A 123 -2.66 -3.27 -3.93
N PHE A 124 -2.15 -3.87 -2.86
CA PHE A 124 -2.92 -4.07 -1.62
C PHE A 124 -3.31 -2.74 -0.97
N ASP A 125 -2.38 -1.79 -0.87
CA ASP A 125 -2.66 -0.47 -0.33
C ASP A 125 -3.70 0.27 -1.18
N ALA A 126 -3.52 0.30 -2.50
CA ALA A 126 -4.47 0.93 -3.41
C ALA A 126 -5.87 0.31 -3.31
N LEU A 127 -5.99 -1.02 -3.36
CA LEU A 127 -7.27 -1.71 -3.26
C LEU A 127 -7.99 -1.40 -1.95
N SER A 128 -7.26 -1.41 -0.83
CA SER A 128 -7.85 -1.05 0.46
C SER A 128 -8.20 0.45 0.55
N ARG A 129 -7.49 1.36 -0.15
CA ARG A 129 -7.88 2.80 -0.25
C ARG A 129 -9.16 2.97 -1.05
N ILE A 130 -9.34 2.21 -2.12
CA ILE A 130 -10.56 2.25 -2.94
C ILE A 130 -11.77 1.85 -2.10
N TYR A 131 -11.70 0.71 -1.39
CA TYR A 131 -12.79 0.28 -0.53
C TYR A 131 -13.08 1.25 0.62
N GLU A 132 -12.04 1.81 1.25
CA GLU A 132 -12.20 2.83 2.30
C GLU A 132 -12.93 4.07 1.78
N ARG A 133 -12.54 4.60 0.61
CA ARG A 133 -13.19 5.75 -0.03
C ARG A 133 -14.64 5.45 -0.43
N ALA A 134 -14.94 4.21 -0.79
CA ALA A 134 -16.29 3.75 -1.09
C ALA A 134 -17.15 3.53 0.17
N GLY A 135 -16.58 3.63 1.37
CA GLY A 135 -17.24 3.34 2.65
C GLY A 135 -17.36 1.84 2.97
N ASP A 136 -16.82 0.96 2.13
CA ASP A 136 -16.80 -0.49 2.33
C ASP A 136 -15.59 -0.88 3.20
N VAL A 137 -15.62 -0.45 4.46
CA VAL A 137 -14.50 -0.64 5.40
C VAL A 137 -14.26 -2.12 5.69
N GLU A 138 -15.29 -2.96 5.61
CA GLU A 138 -15.15 -4.41 5.80
C GLU A 138 -14.25 -5.03 4.73
N ARG A 139 -14.49 -4.74 3.45
CA ARG A 139 -13.60 -5.21 2.36
C ARG A 139 -12.22 -4.57 2.40
N ALA A 140 -12.11 -3.33 2.89
CA ALA A 140 -10.81 -2.71 3.13
C ALA A 140 -10.01 -3.52 4.17
N ILE A 141 -10.64 -3.89 5.30
CA ILE A 141 -10.02 -4.73 6.35
C ILE A 141 -9.67 -6.12 5.82
N GLU A 142 -10.56 -6.77 5.05
CA GLU A 142 -10.27 -8.07 4.43
C GLU A 142 -9.03 -7.98 3.50
N THR A 143 -8.95 -6.92 2.71
CA THR A 143 -7.81 -6.67 1.83
C THR A 143 -6.51 -6.50 2.61
N VAL A 144 -6.53 -5.75 3.71
CA VAL A 144 -5.36 -5.58 4.57
C VAL A 144 -4.99 -6.88 5.29
N ASN A 145 -5.95 -7.70 5.73
CA ASN A 145 -5.64 -9.01 6.32
C ASN A 145 -4.99 -9.95 5.30
N ARG A 146 -5.43 -9.93 4.03
CA ARG A 146 -4.77 -10.68 2.94
C ARG A 146 -3.36 -10.16 2.67
N TRP A 147 -3.17 -8.85 2.73
CA TRP A 147 -1.85 -8.24 2.63
C TRP A 147 -0.92 -8.76 3.75
N LEU A 148 -1.37 -8.74 5.01
CA LEU A 148 -0.59 -9.25 6.14
C LEU A 148 -0.40 -10.77 6.10
N GLY A 149 -1.30 -11.51 5.44
CA GLY A 149 -1.09 -12.93 5.15
C GLY A 149 -0.03 -13.19 4.08
N PHE A 150 0.12 -12.27 3.12
CA PHE A 150 1.17 -12.30 2.09
C PHE A 150 2.53 -11.90 2.67
N ASP A 151 2.56 -10.87 3.51
CA ASP A 151 3.77 -10.39 4.17
C ASP A 151 3.47 -9.91 5.61
N PRO A 152 3.68 -10.78 6.61
CA PRO A 152 3.47 -10.44 8.01
C PRO A 152 4.46 -9.41 8.56
N LEU A 153 5.58 -9.13 7.90
CA LEU A 153 6.59 -8.19 8.40
C LEU A 153 6.32 -6.75 7.93
N GLN A 154 5.27 -6.54 7.12
CA GLN A 154 4.96 -5.24 6.53
C GLN A 154 4.17 -4.34 7.48
N GLU A 155 4.86 -3.41 8.15
CA GLU A 155 4.28 -2.49 9.12
C GLU A 155 3.19 -1.57 8.56
N GLU A 156 3.28 -1.15 7.30
CA GLU A 156 2.23 -0.29 6.71
C GLU A 156 0.87 -1.02 6.67
N GLY A 157 0.87 -2.34 6.46
CA GLY A 157 -0.35 -3.15 6.54
C GLY A 157 -1.00 -3.06 7.93
N TYR A 158 -0.20 -3.17 9.00
CA TYR A 158 -0.70 -3.02 10.36
C TYR A 158 -1.18 -1.60 10.64
N ARG A 159 -0.44 -0.56 10.22
CA ARG A 159 -0.88 0.84 10.38
C ARG A 159 -2.21 1.09 9.65
N ARG A 160 -2.39 0.53 8.46
CA ARG A 160 -3.65 0.58 7.72
C ARG A 160 -4.79 -0.09 8.49
N LEU A 161 -4.57 -1.31 9.00
CA LEU A 161 -5.55 -2.05 9.80
C LEU A 161 -5.94 -1.28 11.08
N MET A 162 -4.96 -0.67 11.75
CA MET A 162 -5.18 0.17 12.93
C MET A 162 -6.09 1.36 12.61
N ARG A 163 -5.83 2.08 11.51
CA ARG A 163 -6.65 3.23 11.08
C ARG A 163 -8.08 2.80 10.74
N LEU A 164 -8.24 1.74 9.95
CA LEU A 164 -9.56 1.22 9.55
C LEU A 164 -10.40 0.73 10.74
N ARG A 165 -9.80 -0.01 11.68
CA ARG A 165 -10.54 -0.45 12.88
C ARG A 165 -10.89 0.72 13.79
N PHE A 166 -9.99 1.70 13.92
CA PHE A 166 -10.25 2.87 14.73
C PHE A 166 -11.37 3.75 14.13
N SER A 167 -11.46 3.87 12.81
CA SER A 167 -12.55 4.63 12.16
C SER A 167 -13.94 4.00 12.38
N LEU A 168 -14.00 2.68 12.57
CA LEU A 168 -15.21 1.96 12.99
C LEU A 168 -15.50 2.05 14.50
N GLY A 169 -14.67 2.74 15.27
CA GLY A 169 -14.78 2.78 16.74
C GLY A 169 -14.24 1.53 17.45
N ASP A 170 -13.72 0.53 16.72
CA ASP A 170 -13.06 -0.66 17.29
C ASP A 170 -11.62 -0.34 17.73
N ARG A 171 -11.53 0.48 18.78
CA ARG A 171 -10.25 0.84 19.41
C ARG A 171 -9.49 -0.39 19.92
N ALA A 172 -10.20 -1.38 20.47
CA ALA A 172 -9.59 -2.59 20.98
C ALA A 172 -8.94 -3.38 19.84
N GLY A 173 -9.63 -3.55 18.71
CA GLY A 173 -9.10 -4.22 17.53
C GLY A 173 -7.96 -3.47 16.87
N ALA A 174 -7.97 -2.14 16.88
CA ALA A 174 -6.84 -1.35 16.41
C ALA A 174 -5.59 -1.57 17.29
N LEU A 175 -5.73 -1.56 18.61
CA LEU A 175 -4.60 -1.81 19.52
C LEU A 175 -4.15 -3.28 19.53
N ARG A 176 -5.03 -4.23 19.22
CA ARG A 176 -4.66 -5.63 18.96
C ARG A 176 -3.73 -5.72 17.74
N ALA A 177 -4.10 -5.09 16.62
CA ALA A 177 -3.25 -5.07 15.42
C ALA A 177 -1.84 -4.52 15.69
N TYR A 178 -1.71 -3.51 16.57
CA TYR A 178 -0.39 -3.04 17.02
C TYR A 178 0.39 -4.09 17.83
N SER A 179 -0.28 -4.79 18.75
CA SER A 179 0.36 -5.88 19.51
C SER A 179 0.83 -6.98 18.57
N ASP A 180 -0.01 -7.38 17.63
CA ASP A 180 0.31 -8.41 16.64
C ASP A 180 1.54 -8.01 15.81
N CYS A 181 1.61 -6.75 15.35
CA CYS A 181 2.77 -6.20 14.65
C CYS A 181 4.06 -6.32 15.48
N ARG A 182 4.03 -5.87 16.73
CA ARG A 182 5.18 -5.95 17.63
C ARG A 182 5.63 -7.40 17.84
N ASP A 183 4.68 -8.30 18.06
CA ASP A 183 5.00 -9.70 18.37
C ASP A 183 5.58 -10.41 17.13
N VAL A 184 5.08 -10.09 15.93
CA VAL A 184 5.60 -10.61 14.65
C VAL A 184 7.00 -10.07 14.33
N LEU A 185 7.26 -8.77 14.52
CA LEU A 185 8.59 -8.19 14.30
C LEU A 185 9.62 -8.69 15.32
N ALA A 186 9.23 -8.81 16.58
CA ALA A 186 10.11 -9.33 17.63
C ALA A 186 10.49 -10.80 17.38
N SER A 187 9.52 -11.64 16.98
CA SER A 187 9.77 -13.05 16.70
C SER A 187 10.49 -13.30 15.36
N GLY A 188 10.19 -12.50 14.33
CA GLY A 188 10.74 -12.68 12.99
C GLY A 188 12.10 -12.03 12.78
N LEU A 189 12.30 -10.82 13.31
CA LEU A 189 13.49 -9.98 13.04
C LEU A 189 14.22 -9.50 14.30
N GLN A 190 13.68 -9.75 15.50
CA GLN A 190 14.18 -9.17 16.76
C GLN A 190 14.23 -7.64 16.73
N LEU A 191 13.27 -7.03 16.04
CA LEU A 191 13.12 -5.59 15.91
C LEU A 191 11.89 -5.10 16.67
N GLU A 192 11.97 -3.86 17.13
CA GLU A 192 10.80 -3.11 17.61
C GLU A 192 10.10 -2.43 16.42
N PRO A 193 8.78 -2.16 16.51
CA PRO A 193 8.04 -1.44 15.47
C PRO A 193 8.61 -0.06 15.17
N GLU A 194 8.45 0.38 13.93
CA GLU A 194 8.80 1.73 13.46
C GLU A 194 8.18 2.83 14.35
N PRO A 195 8.88 3.97 14.52
CA PRO A 195 8.39 5.11 15.31
C PRO A 195 6.98 5.57 14.93
N GLU A 196 6.64 5.53 13.64
CA GLU A 196 5.33 5.88 13.08
C GLU A 196 4.23 4.92 13.56
N THR A 197 4.53 3.63 13.64
CA THR A 197 3.63 2.58 14.12
C THR A 197 3.35 2.76 15.61
N VAL A 198 4.42 3.02 16.39
CA VAL A 198 4.33 3.32 17.82
C VAL A 198 3.54 4.62 18.06
N ALA A 199 3.78 5.66 17.27
CA ALA A 199 3.10 6.94 17.37
C ALA A 199 1.60 6.81 17.08
N LEU A 200 1.20 6.02 16.08
CA LEU A 200 -0.20 5.74 15.79
C LEU A 200 -0.89 5.03 16.96
N ALA A 201 -0.24 4.02 17.54
CA ALA A 201 -0.79 3.32 18.70
C ALA A 201 -0.96 4.26 19.91
N LYS A 202 0.02 5.14 20.16
CA LYS A 202 -0.10 6.18 21.20
C LYS A 202 -1.29 7.10 20.94
N ARG A 203 -1.43 7.63 19.73
CA ARG A 203 -2.59 8.47 19.35
C ARG A 203 -3.91 7.76 19.64
N ILE A 204 -4.08 6.52 19.16
CA ILE A 204 -5.29 5.71 19.38
C ILE A 204 -5.58 5.51 20.88
N ARG A 205 -4.54 5.36 21.72
CA ARG A 205 -4.72 5.26 23.19
C ARG A 205 -5.19 6.56 23.84
N HIS A 206 -4.83 7.71 23.29
CA HIS A 206 -5.15 9.00 23.90
C HIS A 206 -6.39 9.67 23.30
N THR A 207 -6.82 9.26 22.11
CA THR A 207 -8.06 9.76 21.51
C THR A 207 -9.28 9.22 22.26
N ALA A 208 -10.11 10.12 22.79
CA ALA A 208 -11.41 9.76 23.35
C ALA A 208 -12.26 9.01 22.30
N PRO A 209 -12.99 7.95 22.67
CA PRO A 209 -13.81 7.21 21.72
C PRO A 209 -14.78 8.17 21.03
N LEU A 210 -14.82 8.14 19.71
CA LEU A 210 -15.91 8.74 18.94
C LEU A 210 -17.19 8.08 19.44
N ARG A 211 -17.98 8.82 20.22
CA ARG A 211 -19.31 8.35 20.62
C ARG A 211 -20.07 8.10 19.33
N SER A 212 -20.51 6.86 19.12
CA SER A 212 -21.52 6.52 18.13
C SER A 212 -22.64 7.54 18.26
N ALA A 213 -22.80 8.41 17.26
CA ALA A 213 -23.84 9.41 17.26
C ALA A 213 -25.18 8.68 17.31
N GLU A 214 -25.88 8.80 18.44
CA GLU A 214 -27.27 8.40 18.54
C GLU A 214 -28.07 9.08 17.43
N VAL A 215 -28.87 8.25 16.75
CA VAL A 215 -29.74 8.62 15.63
C VAL A 215 -30.62 9.79 16.01
N ARG A 216 -30.33 10.97 15.46
CA ARG A 216 -31.22 12.13 15.46
C ARG A 216 -31.68 12.38 14.02
N PRO A 217 -32.98 12.64 13.76
CA PRO A 217 -33.55 12.61 12.41
C PRO A 217 -33.00 13.72 11.50
N PRO A 218 -33.11 13.55 10.17
CA PRO A 218 -32.19 14.15 9.22
C PRO A 218 -32.48 15.64 9.02
N GLN A 219 -31.43 16.46 9.17
CA GLN A 219 -31.37 17.78 8.55
C GLN A 219 -30.31 17.76 7.46
N THR A 220 -30.75 18.17 6.28
CA THR A 220 -30.07 18.17 4.99
C THR A 220 -28.79 19.01 4.96
N SER A 221 -27.63 18.38 4.78
CA SER A 221 -26.62 18.69 3.73
C SER A 221 -25.36 17.82 3.88
N PRO A 222 -24.66 17.50 2.78
CA PRO A 222 -23.59 16.51 2.77
C PRO A 222 -22.26 17.13 3.17
N ALA A 223 -21.63 16.57 4.20
CA ALA A 223 -20.22 16.82 4.49
C ALA A 223 -19.53 15.47 4.71
N GLN A 224 -19.02 14.90 3.61
CA GLN A 224 -17.94 13.93 3.71
C GLN A 224 -16.71 14.63 4.32
N PRO A 225 -15.94 13.97 5.19
CA PRO A 225 -14.65 14.52 5.61
C PRO A 225 -13.72 14.59 4.38
N PRO A 226 -12.98 15.69 4.16
CA PRO A 226 -11.90 15.66 3.19
C PRO A 226 -10.85 14.65 3.67
N ALA A 227 -10.61 13.63 2.86
CA ALA A 227 -9.55 12.64 3.01
C ALA A 227 -8.13 13.24 2.83
N ASP A 228 -8.01 14.55 2.61
CA ASP A 228 -6.77 15.23 2.25
C ASP A 228 -5.90 15.70 3.44
N LEU A 229 -6.25 15.35 4.68
CA LEU A 229 -5.40 15.64 5.83
C LEU A 229 -4.29 14.60 6.06
N LEU A 230 -4.26 13.51 5.27
CA LEU A 230 -3.27 12.44 5.37
C LEU A 230 -2.50 12.14 4.08
N ASP A 231 -2.81 12.80 2.95
CA ASP A 231 -2.06 12.67 1.69
C ASP A 231 -1.51 14.05 1.25
N GLY A 232 -0.25 14.34 1.61
CA GLY A 232 0.53 15.47 1.09
C GLY A 232 1.88 15.63 1.81
N PRO A 233 2.99 15.95 1.13
CA PRO A 233 4.32 15.88 1.70
C PRO A 233 4.57 17.09 2.61
N PHE A 234 4.15 17.00 3.86
CA PHE A 234 4.61 17.87 4.95
C PHE A 234 5.68 17.14 5.77
N LEU A 235 6.67 16.57 5.07
CA LEU A 235 7.81 15.92 5.70
C LEU A 235 8.67 16.97 6.39
N GLY A 236 8.87 16.80 7.70
CA GLY A 236 9.84 17.58 8.49
C GLY A 236 9.28 18.70 9.37
N ARG A 237 7.96 18.87 9.51
CA ARG A 237 7.34 19.90 10.38
C ARG A 237 6.24 19.39 11.32
N THR A 238 6.23 18.08 11.57
CA THR A 238 5.22 17.41 12.42
C THR A 238 5.27 17.90 13.87
N ALA A 239 6.47 18.24 14.37
CA ALA A 239 6.65 18.76 15.73
C ALA A 239 6.02 20.15 15.90
N GLU A 240 6.27 21.06 14.95
CA GLU A 240 5.73 22.42 14.98
C GLU A 240 4.21 22.44 14.74
N PHE A 241 3.70 21.58 13.86
CA PHE A 241 2.26 21.42 13.67
C PHE A 241 1.59 20.83 14.92
N GLY A 242 2.22 19.83 15.55
CA GLY A 242 1.77 19.26 16.82
C GLY A 242 1.71 20.30 17.95
N ALA A 243 2.71 21.17 18.04
CA ALA A 243 2.73 22.27 19.02
C ALA A 243 1.59 23.28 18.79
N LEU A 244 1.22 23.55 17.53
CA LEU A 244 0.08 24.40 17.22
C LEU A 244 -1.26 23.76 17.61
N ILE A 245 -1.43 22.45 17.38
CA ILE A 245 -2.61 21.69 17.81
C ILE A 245 -2.75 21.72 19.33
N GLU A 246 -1.66 21.47 20.07
CA GLU A 246 -1.70 21.50 21.53
C GLU A 246 -2.16 22.87 22.05
N ARG A 247 -1.64 23.96 21.48
CA ARG A 247 -2.07 25.32 21.84
C ARG A 247 -3.52 25.59 21.46
N TYR A 248 -4.00 25.05 20.33
CA TYR A 248 -5.40 25.14 19.95
C TYR A 248 -6.32 24.47 20.96
N GLU A 249 -5.97 23.28 21.44
CA GLU A 249 -6.76 22.56 22.44
C GLU A 249 -6.85 23.33 23.77
N HIS A 250 -5.74 23.94 24.21
CA HIS A 250 -5.74 24.82 25.39
C HIS A 250 -6.64 26.06 25.19
N ALA A 251 -6.61 26.66 23.99
CA ALA A 251 -7.50 27.77 23.64
C ALA A 251 -8.97 27.33 23.62
N HIS A 252 -9.26 26.13 23.11
CA HIS A 252 -10.61 25.57 23.09
C HIS A 252 -11.12 25.24 24.50
N ALA A 253 -10.23 24.84 25.41
CA ALA A 253 -10.52 24.64 26.83
C ALA A 253 -10.69 25.97 27.62
N GLY A 254 -10.71 27.11 26.92
CA GLY A 254 -10.98 28.43 27.50
C GLY A 254 -9.74 29.19 28.01
N GLN A 255 -8.53 28.72 27.70
CA GLN A 255 -7.28 29.41 28.06
C GLN A 255 -6.68 30.13 26.84
N PRO A 256 -6.80 31.47 26.72
CA PRO A 256 -6.28 32.20 25.56
C PRO A 256 -4.80 31.92 25.30
N GLN A 257 -4.45 31.53 24.07
CA GLN A 257 -3.08 31.26 23.65
C GLN A 257 -2.62 32.25 22.58
N ILE A 258 -1.34 32.60 22.59
CA ILE A 258 -0.67 33.35 21.53
C ILE A 258 0.50 32.51 21.04
N VAL A 259 0.60 32.30 19.73
CA VAL A 259 1.70 31.56 19.10
C VAL A 259 2.39 32.42 18.05
N LEU A 260 3.71 32.54 18.13
CA LEU A 260 4.54 33.25 17.18
C LEU A 260 5.30 32.26 16.28
N LEU A 261 5.16 32.39 14.96
CA LEU A 261 5.91 31.60 13.99
C LEU A 261 7.17 32.35 13.54
N GLN A 262 8.35 31.90 14.00
CA GLN A 262 9.65 32.46 13.65
C GLN A 262 10.48 31.50 12.79
N GLY A 263 11.30 32.03 11.88
CA GLY A 263 12.16 31.24 10.99
C GLY A 263 12.67 32.08 9.82
N GLU A 264 13.55 31.51 9.00
CA GLU A 264 14.12 32.17 7.82
C GLU A 264 13.07 32.46 6.74
N SER A 265 13.35 33.43 5.86
CA SER A 265 12.46 33.71 4.72
C SER A 265 12.40 32.50 3.80
N GLY A 266 11.22 32.16 3.27
CA GLY A 266 11.04 30.98 2.40
C GLY A 266 10.94 29.62 3.10
N ILE A 267 11.20 29.53 4.43
CA ILE A 267 11.20 28.25 5.17
C ILE A 267 9.79 27.61 5.34
N GLY A 268 8.75 28.22 4.79
CA GLY A 268 7.39 27.67 4.83
C GLY A 268 6.50 28.14 5.98
N LYS A 269 6.85 29.20 6.72
CA LYS A 269 6.02 29.75 7.82
C LYS A 269 4.58 30.06 7.39
N THR A 270 4.42 30.71 6.24
CA THR A 270 3.10 31.02 5.68
C THR A 270 2.34 29.75 5.36
N ARG A 271 3.02 28.74 4.82
CA ARG A 271 2.39 27.45 4.51
C ARG A 271 1.93 26.75 5.79
N LEU A 272 2.78 26.71 6.83
CA LEU A 272 2.43 26.14 8.14
C LEU A 272 1.20 26.84 8.75
N SER A 273 1.14 28.18 8.72
CA SER A 273 -0.03 28.92 9.22
C SER A 273 -1.29 28.65 8.41
N THR A 274 -1.18 28.56 7.08
CA THR A 274 -2.34 28.31 6.21
C THR A 274 -2.90 26.90 6.41
N GLU A 275 -2.04 25.89 6.54
CA GLU A 275 -2.47 24.52 6.81
C GLU A 275 -3.10 24.41 8.21
N PHE A 276 -2.53 25.06 9.21
CA PHE A 276 -3.10 25.07 10.56
C PHE A 276 -4.47 25.76 10.61
N VAL A 277 -4.63 26.90 9.90
CA VAL A 277 -5.92 27.58 9.79
C VAL A 277 -6.98 26.68 9.14
N ARG A 278 -6.63 25.98 8.05
CA ARG A 278 -7.54 25.02 7.40
C ARG A 278 -7.94 23.90 8.34
N TRP A 279 -6.98 23.34 9.06
CA TRP A 279 -7.23 22.32 10.07
C TRP A 279 -8.16 22.86 11.18
N ALA A 280 -7.90 24.04 11.73
CA ALA A 280 -8.71 24.65 12.79
C ALA A 280 -10.14 24.97 12.32
N GLN A 281 -10.32 25.45 11.09
CA GLN A 281 -11.64 25.63 10.48
C GLN A 281 -12.40 24.31 10.35
N ALA A 282 -11.72 23.23 9.96
CA ALA A 282 -12.31 21.90 9.92
C ALA A 282 -12.69 21.36 11.31
N GLN A 283 -12.04 21.83 12.38
CA GLN A 283 -12.45 21.56 13.77
C GLN A 283 -13.59 22.48 14.27
N GLY A 284 -14.14 23.35 13.41
CA GLY A 284 -15.23 24.27 13.76
C GLY A 284 -14.76 25.59 14.39
N ALA A 285 -13.48 25.95 14.28
CA ALA A 285 -13.00 27.24 14.75
C ALA A 285 -13.47 28.38 13.84
N ASN A 286 -13.98 29.46 14.43
CA ASN A 286 -14.15 30.72 13.73
C ASN A 286 -12.79 31.40 13.57
N VAL A 287 -12.30 31.48 12.33
CA VAL A 287 -11.00 32.10 12.03
C VAL A 287 -11.18 33.50 11.49
N LEU A 288 -10.53 34.47 12.15
CA LEU A 288 -10.35 35.83 11.66
C LEU A 288 -8.93 35.95 11.10
N ALA A 289 -8.80 36.05 9.78
CA ALA A 289 -7.53 36.29 9.11
C ALA A 289 -7.49 37.72 8.58
N CYS A 290 -6.41 38.45 8.87
CA CYS A 290 -6.15 39.73 8.20
C CYS A 290 -5.55 39.41 6.81
N PRO A 291 -6.20 39.78 5.70
CA PRO A 291 -5.59 39.63 4.38
C PRO A 291 -4.32 40.48 4.32
N ARG A 292 -3.24 39.87 3.84
CA ARG A 292 -2.02 40.60 3.48
C ARG A 292 -2.18 41.29 2.13
#